data_AF-A0A2W6CE38-F1
#
_entry.id   AF-A0A2W6CE38-F1
#
_cell.length_a   1.000
_cell.length_b   1.000
_cell.length_c   1.000
_cell.angle_alpha   90.00
_cell.angle_beta   90.00
_cell.angle_gamma   90.00
#
_symmetry.space_group_name_H-M   'P 1'
#
loop_
_entity.id
_entity.type
_entity.pdbx_description
1 polymer ?
#
loop_
_entity_poly.entity_id
_entity_poly.type
_entity_poly.pdbx_seq_one_letter_code
_entity_poly.pdbx_strand_id
1 'polypeptide(L)'
;MAATLVGCGQGGGHSSPDLARLPLVAGAQIVVQAKECDSGSTAYCAVELVIADPMYKTSEDLLKGEHDRLRAAGWSGANADTGEEHAADSPGRKLRLTYATAFGDLLGVDKHWIQRPRTIQLALSHALFDRSPALSLMLEQGVS
;
A
#
# COMPACT_ATOMS: atom_id res chain seq x y z
N MET A 1 -0.59 -53.75 -1.22
CA MET A 1 -1.75 -52.88 -0.91
C MET A 1 -1.31 -51.46 -1.12
N ALA A 2 -1.95 -50.77 -2.06
CA ALA A 2 -1.67 -49.38 -2.42
C ALA A 2 -2.43 -48.45 -1.49
N ALA A 3 -1.77 -47.39 -1.02
CA ALA A 3 -2.39 -46.22 -0.44
C ALA A 3 -1.83 -45.00 -1.17
N THR A 4 -2.43 -44.67 -2.31
CA THR A 4 -2.21 -43.39 -2.99
C THR A 4 -2.90 -42.31 -2.18
N LEU A 5 -2.14 -41.58 -1.37
CA LEU A 5 -2.59 -40.34 -0.74
C LEU A 5 -2.81 -39.29 -1.84
N VAL A 6 -4.07 -39.16 -2.27
CA VAL A 6 -4.56 -37.97 -2.96
C VAL A 6 -4.63 -36.87 -1.91
N GLY A 7 -3.53 -36.17 -1.71
CA GLY A 7 -3.48 -34.92 -0.97
C GLY A 7 -3.98 -33.80 -1.87
N CYS A 8 -5.29 -33.56 -1.86
CA CYS A 8 -5.86 -32.29 -2.29
C CYS A 8 -5.32 -31.19 -1.38
N GLY A 9 -4.34 -30.45 -1.86
CA GLY A 9 -3.86 -29.21 -1.27
C GLY A 9 -3.95 -28.12 -2.32
N GLN A 10 -5.17 -27.75 -2.72
CA GLN A 10 -5.40 -26.53 -3.48
C GLN A 10 -5.00 -25.37 -2.56
N GLY A 11 -3.72 -25.00 -2.59
CA GLY A 11 -3.23 -23.82 -1.91
C GLY A 11 -4.10 -22.66 -2.37
N GLY A 12 -4.85 -22.07 -1.43
CA GLY A 12 -5.49 -20.78 -1.63
C GLY A 12 -4.38 -19.79 -1.92
N GLY A 13 -4.05 -19.65 -3.20
CA GLY A 13 -3.06 -18.70 -3.66
C GLY A 13 -3.60 -17.33 -3.36
N HIS A 14 -3.16 -16.74 -2.25
CA HIS A 14 -3.33 -15.32 -2.00
C HIS A 14 -2.66 -14.61 -3.17
N SER A 15 -3.50 -14.15 -4.10
CA SER A 15 -3.05 -13.49 -5.30
C SER A 15 -2.55 -12.12 -4.90
N SER A 16 -1.37 -11.74 -5.39
CA SER A 16 -0.89 -10.37 -5.19
C SER A 16 -1.96 -9.41 -5.72
N PRO A 17 -2.33 -8.35 -4.97
CA PRO A 17 -3.12 -7.27 -5.52
C PRO A 17 -2.52 -6.75 -6.83
N ASP A 18 -3.38 -6.54 -7.83
CA ASP A 18 -2.98 -6.03 -9.14
C ASP A 18 -2.90 -4.50 -9.11
N LEU A 19 -1.69 -3.97 -9.27
CA LEU A 19 -1.43 -2.53 -9.29
C LEU A 19 -2.12 -1.79 -10.44
N ALA A 20 -2.43 -2.48 -11.54
CA ALA A 20 -3.16 -1.86 -12.65
C ALA A 20 -4.55 -1.35 -12.25
N ARG A 21 -5.06 -1.78 -11.09
CA ARG A 21 -6.35 -1.37 -10.53
C ARG A 21 -6.26 -0.20 -9.56
N LEU A 22 -5.06 0.28 -9.23
CA LEU A 22 -4.84 1.42 -8.35
C LEU A 22 -4.85 2.71 -9.19
N PRO A 23 -5.87 3.58 -9.04
CA PRO A 23 -5.93 4.83 -9.79
C PRO A 23 -5.02 5.88 -9.15
N LEU A 24 -3.72 5.76 -9.38
CA LEU A 24 -2.73 6.75 -8.94
C LEU A 24 -2.99 8.13 -9.57
N VAL A 25 -2.54 9.21 -8.91
CA VAL A 25 -2.48 10.53 -9.55
C VAL A 25 -1.69 10.48 -10.86
N ALA A 26 -2.15 11.26 -11.85
CA ALA A 26 -1.46 11.36 -13.12
C ALA A 26 -0.11 12.04 -12.93
N GLY A 27 0.98 11.40 -13.36
CA GLY A 27 2.34 11.92 -13.21
C GLY A 27 3.13 11.25 -12.08
N ALA A 28 2.47 10.54 -11.16
CA ALA A 28 3.16 9.79 -10.12
C ALA A 28 4.06 8.70 -10.72
N GLN A 29 5.28 8.65 -10.22
CA GLN A 29 6.27 7.64 -10.53
C GLN A 29 6.41 6.69 -9.35
N ILE A 30 6.37 5.38 -9.61
CA ILE A 30 6.70 4.37 -8.60
C ILE A 30 8.23 4.37 -8.46
N VAL A 31 8.72 4.82 -7.31
CA VAL A 31 10.14 4.88 -6.97
C VAL A 31 10.65 3.50 -6.55
N VAL A 32 9.87 2.80 -5.73
CA VAL A 32 10.14 1.42 -5.31
C VAL A 32 8.84 0.69 -5.06
N GLN A 33 8.87 -0.62 -5.25
CA GLN A 33 7.80 -1.54 -4.95
C GLN A 33 8.34 -2.72 -4.16
N ALA A 34 7.59 -3.16 -3.14
CA ALA A 34 7.84 -4.40 -2.42
C ALA A 34 6.54 -5.21 -2.37
N LYS A 35 6.68 -6.54 -2.40
CA LYS A 35 5.56 -7.45 -2.17
C LYS A 35 5.77 -8.10 -0.82
N GLU A 36 4.75 -8.04 0.03
CA GLU A 36 4.75 -8.69 1.31
C GLU A 36 3.62 -9.72 1.33
N CYS A 37 3.94 -10.95 1.69
CA CYS A 37 2.93 -11.98 1.92
C CYS A 37 3.24 -12.67 3.23
N ASP A 38 2.30 -12.61 4.15
CA ASP A 38 2.31 -13.41 5.36
C ASP A 38 1.54 -14.71 5.08
N SER A 39 2.15 -15.85 5.40
CA SER A 39 1.54 -17.18 5.24
C SER A 39 1.09 -17.80 6.56
N GLY A 40 0.99 -17.01 7.61
CA GLY A 40 0.57 -17.39 8.96
C GLY A 40 -0.93 -17.61 9.06
N SER A 41 -1.44 -17.71 10.29
CA SER A 41 -2.86 -17.99 10.56
C SER A 41 -3.82 -16.92 10.03
N THR A 42 -3.32 -15.73 9.75
CA THR A 42 -4.01 -14.63 9.07
C THR A 42 -3.24 -14.26 7.81
N ALA A 43 -3.18 -15.22 6.88
CA ALA A 43 -2.44 -15.04 5.64
C ALA A 43 -2.99 -13.83 4.85
N TYR A 44 -2.10 -12.94 4.44
CA TYR A 44 -2.42 -11.79 3.61
C TYR A 44 -1.31 -11.57 2.59
N CYS A 45 -1.63 -10.91 1.48
CA CYS A 45 -0.65 -10.42 0.52
C CYS A 45 -0.92 -8.96 0.23
N ALA A 46 0.11 -8.13 0.41
CA ALA A 46 0.12 -6.72 0.16
C ALA A 46 1.17 -6.37 -0.90
N VAL A 47 0.94 -5.26 -1.58
CA VAL A 47 1.95 -4.58 -2.40
C VAL A 47 2.18 -3.21 -1.80
N GLU A 48 3.40 -2.98 -1.35
CA GLU A 48 3.86 -1.68 -0.86
C GLU A 48 4.58 -0.92 -1.96
N LEU A 49 4.35 0.39 -2.01
CA LEU A 49 4.87 1.29 -3.01
C LEU A 49 5.35 2.57 -2.35
N VAL A 50 6.42 3.12 -2.88
CA VAL A 50 6.70 4.55 -2.73
C VAL A 50 6.44 5.20 -4.06
N ILE A 51 5.55 6.19 -4.08
CA ILE A 51 5.39 7.05 -5.25
C ILE A 51 5.94 8.44 -4.97
N ALA A 52 6.48 9.06 -6.01
CA ALA A 52 6.86 10.47 -5.98
C ALA A 52 6.29 11.18 -7.20
N ASP A 53 5.99 12.45 -7.04
CA ASP A 53 5.60 13.32 -8.17
C ASP A 53 6.23 14.71 -7.98
N PRO A 54 7.25 15.06 -8.80
CA PRO A 54 7.95 16.34 -8.69
C PRO A 54 7.08 17.54 -9.10
N MET A 55 5.89 17.33 -9.68
CA MET A 55 4.97 18.42 -10.04
C MET A 55 4.24 19.00 -8.82
N TYR A 56 4.15 18.24 -7.73
CA TYR A 56 3.59 18.71 -6.47
C TYR A 56 4.61 19.52 -5.68
N LYS A 57 4.15 20.48 -4.88
CA LYS A 57 5.05 21.31 -4.06
C LYS A 57 5.43 20.64 -2.75
N THR A 58 4.52 19.83 -2.20
CA THR A 58 4.68 19.18 -0.91
C THR A 58 4.06 17.78 -0.95
N SER A 59 4.50 16.90 -0.04
CA SER A 59 3.87 15.59 0.13
C SER A 59 2.42 15.69 0.60
N GLU A 60 2.04 16.76 1.30
CA GLU A 60 0.64 17.02 1.69
C GLU A 60 -0.23 17.36 0.48
N ASP A 61 0.27 18.17 -0.46
CA ASP A 61 -0.44 18.47 -1.70
C ASP A 61 -0.61 17.19 -2.54
N LEU A 62 0.44 16.36 -2.59
CA LEU A 62 0.39 15.06 -3.26
C LEU A 62 -0.60 14.11 -2.59
N LEU A 63 -0.60 14.03 -1.26
CA LEU A 63 -1.55 13.24 -0.47
C LEU A 63 -3.00 13.65 -0.75
N LYS A 64 -3.25 14.96 -0.76
CA LYS A 64 -4.56 15.50 -1.11
C LYS A 64 -4.95 15.15 -2.56
N GLY A 65 -4.01 15.26 -3.50
CA GLY A 65 -4.22 14.89 -4.89
C GLY A 65 -4.61 13.42 -5.06
N GLU A 66 -3.89 12.52 -4.37
CA GLU A 66 -4.18 11.08 -4.36
C GLU A 66 -5.55 10.78 -3.75
N HIS A 67 -5.87 11.43 -2.62
CA HIS A 67 -7.20 11.32 -2.00
C HIS A 67 -8.33 11.74 -2.95
N ASP A 68 -8.19 12.90 -3.59
CA ASP A 68 -9.18 13.45 -4.51
C ASP A 68 -9.32 12.56 -5.76
N ARG A 69 -8.21 11.96 -6.23
CA ARG A 69 -8.19 11.01 -7.35
C ARG A 69 -8.91 9.70 -7.00
N LEU A 70 -8.66 9.13 -5.83
CA LEU A 70 -9.32 7.91 -5.34
C LEU A 70 -10.83 8.12 -5.23
N ARG A 71 -11.27 9.25 -4.66
CA ARG A 71 -12.69 9.61 -4.62
C ARG A 71 -13.30 9.73 -6.00
N ALA A 72 -12.63 10.40 -6.94
CA ALA A 72 -13.10 10.52 -8.31
C ALA A 72 -13.20 9.16 -9.03
N ALA A 73 -12.40 8.18 -8.64
CA ALA A 73 -12.47 6.80 -9.11
C ALA A 73 -13.51 5.93 -8.36
N GLY A 74 -14.27 6.51 -7.42
CA GLY A 74 -15.32 5.84 -6.67
C GLY A 74 -14.83 5.05 -5.45
N TRP A 75 -13.57 5.24 -5.02
CA TRP A 75 -13.09 4.65 -3.78
C TRP A 75 -13.68 5.41 -2.58
N SER A 76 -14.03 4.68 -1.53
CA SER A 76 -14.61 5.24 -0.31
C SER A 76 -13.57 5.31 0.80
N GLY A 77 -13.55 6.41 1.57
CA GLY A 77 -12.68 6.51 2.74
C GLY A 77 -12.97 5.42 3.77
N ALA A 78 -11.92 4.87 4.36
CA ALA A 78 -11.97 3.84 5.39
C ALA A 78 -11.18 4.30 6.63
N ASN A 79 -11.37 3.61 7.75
CA ASN A 79 -10.58 3.86 8.94
C ASN A 79 -9.14 3.44 8.68
N ALA A 80 -8.18 4.30 9.00
CA ALA A 80 -6.77 3.98 9.03
C ALA A 80 -6.35 3.50 10.42
N ASP A 81 -5.20 2.84 10.52
CA ASP A 81 -4.71 2.26 11.77
C ASP A 81 -3.99 3.30 12.64
N THR A 82 -3.48 4.36 12.02
CA THR A 82 -2.80 5.48 12.70
C THR A 82 -3.40 6.84 12.32
N GLY A 83 -3.09 7.89 13.10
CA GLY A 83 -3.55 9.25 12.83
C GLY A 83 -2.88 9.92 11.63
N GLU A 84 -1.77 9.37 11.15
CA GLU A 84 -1.00 9.89 10.00
C GLU A 84 -1.35 9.18 8.69
N GLU A 85 -2.07 8.07 8.77
CA GLU A 85 -2.50 7.28 7.63
C GLU A 85 -3.90 7.65 7.19
N HIS A 86 -4.12 7.50 5.89
CA HIS A 86 -5.44 7.46 5.30
C HIS A 86 -5.68 6.06 4.75
N ALA A 87 -6.95 5.66 4.72
CA ALA A 87 -7.36 4.43 4.08
C ALA A 87 -8.51 4.67 3.11
N ALA A 88 -8.56 3.88 2.04
CA ALA A 88 -9.64 3.87 1.08
C ALA A 88 -9.92 2.45 0.58
N ASP A 89 -11.20 2.11 0.44
CA ASP A 89 -11.65 0.85 -0.13
C ASP A 89 -12.11 1.05 -1.57
N SER A 90 -11.69 0.14 -2.45
CA SER A 90 -12.12 0.08 -3.84
C SER A 90 -13.63 -0.14 -3.99
N PRO A 91 -14.23 0.22 -5.15
CA PRO A 91 -15.60 -0.17 -5.47
C PRO A 91 -15.82 -1.68 -5.30
N GLY A 92 -16.80 -2.06 -4.49
CA GLY A 92 -17.07 -3.46 -4.14
C GLY A 92 -16.15 -4.04 -3.05
N ARG A 93 -15.31 -3.22 -2.40
CA ARG A 93 -14.52 -3.52 -1.19
C ARG A 93 -13.55 -4.69 -1.31
N LYS A 94 -13.05 -4.95 -2.53
CA LYS A 94 -12.13 -6.07 -2.82
C LYS A 94 -10.67 -5.74 -2.58
N LEU A 95 -10.34 -4.47 -2.62
CA LEU A 95 -9.01 -3.92 -2.38
C LEU A 95 -9.14 -2.81 -1.34
N ARG A 96 -8.17 -2.78 -0.43
CA ARG A 96 -7.97 -1.73 0.55
C ARG A 96 -6.63 -1.07 0.27
N LEU A 97 -6.61 0.24 0.28
CA LEU A 97 -5.40 1.04 0.12
C LEU A 97 -5.18 1.83 1.41
N THR A 98 -4.03 1.64 2.04
CA THR A 98 -3.53 2.50 3.12
C THR A 98 -2.42 3.38 2.56
N TYR A 99 -2.43 4.67 2.86
CA TYR A 99 -1.47 5.61 2.29
C TYR A 99 -1.19 6.78 3.23
N ALA A 100 0.04 7.26 3.21
CA ALA A 100 0.53 8.33 4.07
C ALA A 100 1.64 9.12 3.38
N THR A 101 1.99 10.28 3.92
CA THR A 101 3.22 10.99 3.49
C THR A 101 4.45 10.18 3.89
N ALA A 102 5.59 10.42 3.21
CA ALA A 102 6.84 9.79 3.60
C ALA A 102 7.26 10.05 5.06
N PHE A 103 6.93 11.23 5.59
CA PHE A 103 7.15 11.55 7.00
C PHE A 103 6.21 10.75 7.91
N GLY A 104 4.92 10.72 7.60
CA GLY A 104 3.92 10.01 8.40
C GLY A 104 4.20 8.51 8.50
N ASP A 105 4.56 7.87 7.38
CA ASP A 105 4.86 6.43 7.35
C ASP A 105 6.16 6.12 8.11
N LEU A 106 7.23 6.92 7.94
CA LEU A 106 8.46 6.74 8.72
C LEU A 106 8.28 7.02 10.21
N LEU A 107 7.41 7.96 10.59
CA LEU A 107 7.02 8.18 11.98
C LEU A 107 6.30 6.96 12.54
N GLY A 108 5.38 6.36 11.78
CA GLY A 108 4.70 5.12 12.16
C GLY A 108 5.67 3.96 12.38
N VAL A 109 6.69 3.83 11.52
CA VAL A 109 7.78 2.85 11.67
C VAL A 109 8.61 3.13 12.93
N ASP A 110 9.04 4.37 13.17
CA ASP A 110 9.80 4.76 14.36
C ASP A 110 9.02 4.46 15.66
N LYS A 111 7.71 4.73 15.65
CA LYS A 111 6.81 4.45 16.78
C LYS A 111 6.39 2.99 16.90
N HIS A 112 6.87 2.11 16.02
CA HIS A 112 6.51 0.69 15.98
C HIS A 112 5.00 0.45 15.85
N TRP A 113 4.28 1.41 15.25
CA TRP A 113 2.85 1.26 14.94
C TRP A 113 2.64 0.41 13.70
N ILE A 114 3.57 0.50 12.74
CA ILE A 114 3.56 -0.24 11.49
C ILE A 114 4.94 -0.85 11.23
N GLN A 115 4.98 -1.87 10.38
CA GLN A 115 6.21 -2.45 9.85
C GLN A 115 6.24 -2.25 8.34
N ARG A 116 7.43 -1.98 7.82
CA ARG A 116 7.68 -1.81 6.38
C ARG A 116 8.96 -2.54 5.99
N PRO A 117 9.07 -3.11 4.78
CA PRO A 117 10.32 -3.61 4.25
C PRO A 117 11.39 -2.51 4.23
N ARG A 118 12.63 -2.89 4.50
CA ARG A 118 13.77 -1.95 4.57
C ARG A 118 13.94 -1.13 3.28
N THR A 119 13.60 -1.71 2.12
CA THR A 119 13.67 -1.01 0.83
C THR A 119 12.69 0.16 0.75
N ILE A 120 11.47 0.00 1.28
CA ILE A 120 10.47 1.07 1.37
C ILE A 120 10.97 2.16 2.33
N GLN A 121 11.40 1.78 3.54
CA GLN A 121 11.91 2.74 4.54
C GLN A 121 13.07 3.59 4.00
N LEU A 122 14.02 2.96 3.30
CA LEU A 122 15.15 3.68 2.69
C LEU A 122 14.70 4.65 1.60
N ALA A 123 13.77 4.24 0.72
CA ALA A 123 13.26 5.10 -0.34
C ALA A 123 12.49 6.31 0.22
N LEU A 124 11.67 6.10 1.25
CA LEU A 124 10.98 7.20 1.96
C LEU A 124 11.97 8.15 2.63
N SER A 125 13.02 7.60 3.25
CA SER A 125 14.05 8.39 3.91
C SER A 125 14.80 9.26 2.89
N HIS A 126 15.18 8.69 1.74
CA HIS A 126 15.77 9.44 0.64
C HIS A 126 14.85 10.55 0.13
N ALA A 127 13.57 10.26 -0.07
CA ALA A 127 12.60 11.27 -0.49
C ALA A 127 12.51 12.46 0.47
N LEU A 128 12.56 12.22 1.80
CA LEU A 128 12.59 13.30 2.79
C LEU A 128 13.87 14.13 2.73
N PHE A 129 15.04 13.48 2.60
CA PHE A 129 16.31 14.18 2.49
C PHE A 129 16.39 15.03 1.21
N ASP A 130 15.91 14.48 0.10
CA ASP A 130 15.88 15.15 -1.21
C ASP A 130 14.74 16.17 -1.33
N ARG A 131 13.87 16.25 -0.30
CA ARG A 131 12.66 17.07 -0.29
C ARG A 131 11.75 16.81 -1.48
N SER A 132 11.74 15.56 -1.94
CA SER A 132 10.83 15.11 -2.99
C SER A 132 9.45 14.85 -2.40
N PRO A 133 8.37 15.42 -2.97
CA PRO A 133 7.00 15.03 -2.63
C PRO A 133 6.81 13.54 -2.88
N ALA A 134 6.52 12.79 -1.81
CA ALA A 134 6.41 11.35 -1.87
C ALA A 134 5.40 10.80 -0.87
N LEU A 135 4.72 9.73 -1.28
CA LEU A 135 3.78 8.97 -0.47
C LEU A 135 4.23 7.52 -0.34
N SER A 136 3.94 6.94 0.81
CA SER A 136 3.91 5.49 1.02
C SER A 136 2.50 4.99 0.73
N LEU A 137 2.37 3.89 0.00
CA LEU A 137 1.09 3.24 -0.30
C LEU A 137 1.22 1.75 -0.06
N MET A 138 0.23 1.16 0.61
CA MET A 138 0.08 -0.27 0.81
C MET A 138 -1.27 -0.70 0.25
N LEU A 139 -1.25 -1.52 -0.79
CA LEU A 139 -2.44 -2.10 -1.41
C LEU A 139 -2.61 -3.54 -0.93
N GLU A 140 -3.75 -3.84 -0.34
CA GLU A 140 -4.10 -5.14 0.22
C GLU A 140 -5.35 -5.70 -0.45
N GLN A 141 -5.51 -7.03 -0.41
CA GLN A 141 -6.83 -7.62 -0.66
C GLN A 141 -7.74 -7.28 0.52
N GLY A 142 -8.89 -6.68 0.24
CA GLY A 142 -9.89 -6.38 1.27
C GLY A 142 -10.53 -7.65 1.81
N VAL A 143 -11.02 -7.59 3.05
CA VAL A 143 -11.85 -8.66 3.62
C VAL A 143 -13.16 -8.76 2.84
N SER A 144 -13.32 -9.85 2.10
CA SER A 144 -14.55 -10.18 1.36
C SER A 144 -15.62 -10.80 2.25
#